data_AF-A0A9N8M9U3-F1
#
_entry.id   AF-A0A9N8M9U3-F1
#
_cell.length_a   1.000
_cell.length_b   1.000
_cell.length_c   1.000
_cell.angle_alpha   90.00
_cell.angle_beta   90.00
_cell.angle_gamma   90.00
#
_symmetry.space_group_name_H-M   'P 1'
#
loop_
_entity.id
_entity.type
_entity.pdbx_description
1 polymer ?
#
loop_
_entity_poly.entity_id
_entity_poly.type
_entity_poly.pdbx_seq_one_letter_code
_entity_poly.pdbx_strand_id
1 'polypeptide(L)'
;MSWDDVKREMVAEKGLDEAVVDKIGEYVKLKGGEEPLTQLQADTLLASHSLASAGLKDMTLLFSYLRVFNILPRISFDLSLARGLDSLPVSSTKPSP
;
A
#
# COMPACT_ATOMS: atom_id res chain seq x y z
N MET A 1 -12.77 -0.32 12.46
CA MET A 1 -12.47 1.11 12.71
C MET A 1 -12.70 1.85 11.41
N SER A 2 -13.38 2.99 11.43
CA SER A 2 -13.61 3.77 10.20
C SER A 2 -12.33 4.50 9.79
N TRP A 3 -12.20 4.89 8.52
CA TRP A 3 -11.09 5.76 8.09
C TRP A 3 -11.09 7.10 8.83
N ASP A 4 -12.27 7.64 9.16
CA ASP A 4 -12.37 8.93 9.85
C ASP A 4 -11.84 8.86 11.29
N ASP A 5 -12.04 7.72 11.97
CA ASP A 5 -11.43 7.48 13.27
C ASP A 5 -9.91 7.38 13.19
N VAL A 6 -9.39 6.70 12.15
CA VAL A 6 -7.94 6.57 11.90
C VAL A 6 -7.32 7.91 11.54
N LYS A 7 -7.96 8.69 10.65
CA LYS A 7 -7.53 10.04 10.28
C LYS A 7 -7.46 10.93 11.52
N ARG A 8 -8.48 10.90 12.38
CA ARG A 8 -8.50 11.66 13.63
C ARG A 8 -7.34 11.29 14.55
N GLU A 9 -7.07 10.00 14.75
CA GLU A 9 -5.92 9.52 15.54
C GLU A 9 -4.59 10.02 14.94
N MET A 10 -4.41 9.88 13.62
CA MET A 10 -3.18 10.29 12.93
C MET A 10 -2.91 11.79 13.01
N VAL A 11 -3.94 12.63 12.90
CA VAL A 11 -3.80 14.08 12.97
C VAL A 11 -3.71 14.57 14.43
N ALA A 12 -4.69 14.21 15.27
CA ALA A 12 -4.83 14.78 16.60
C ALA A 12 -3.86 14.17 17.63
N GLU A 13 -3.58 12.87 17.54
CA GLU A 13 -2.75 12.16 18.54
C GLU A 13 -1.30 12.00 18.08
N LYS A 14 -1.08 11.73 16.78
CA LYS A 14 0.27 11.56 16.20
C LYS A 14 0.85 12.82 15.58
N GLY A 15 0.06 13.88 15.45
CA GLY A 15 0.51 15.18 14.94
C GLY A 15 0.93 15.16 13.47
N LEU A 16 0.40 14.24 12.66
CA LEU A 16 0.68 14.19 11.23
C LEU A 16 -0.09 15.30 10.50
N ASP A 17 0.55 15.85 9.46
CA ASP A 17 -0.06 16.86 8.60
C ASP A 17 -1.32 16.31 7.92
N GLU A 18 -2.42 17.06 7.98
CA GLU A 18 -3.70 16.60 7.46
C GLU A 18 -3.66 16.31 5.96
N ALA A 19 -2.95 17.12 5.17
CA ALA A 19 -2.84 16.90 3.73
C ALA A 19 -2.01 15.64 3.41
N VAL A 20 -1.04 15.28 4.26
CA VAL A 20 -0.33 14.00 4.17
C VAL A 20 -1.26 12.84 4.53
N VAL A 21 -2.05 12.96 5.59
CA VAL A 21 -3.01 11.91 5.99
C VAL A 21 -4.08 11.69 4.93
N ASP A 22 -4.56 12.77 4.30
CA ASP A 22 -5.55 12.67 3.22
C ASP A 22 -4.99 11.94 2.00
N LYS A 23 -3.76 12.24 1.59
CA LYS A 23 -3.06 11.49 0.53
C LYS A 23 -2.91 10.01 0.88
N ILE A 24 -2.55 9.69 2.12
CA ILE A 24 -2.50 8.30 2.57
C ILE A 24 -3.88 7.65 2.40
N GLY A 25 -4.94 8.35 2.82
CA GLY A 25 -6.32 7.89 2.73
C GLY A 25 -6.80 7.58 1.32
N GLU A 26 -6.28 8.25 0.29
CA GLU A 26 -6.56 7.92 -1.12
C GLU A 26 -6.12 6.48 -1.46
N TYR A 27 -5.00 6.02 -0.90
CA TYR A 27 -4.47 4.68 -1.13
C TYR A 27 -5.05 3.64 -0.18
N VAL A 28 -5.18 3.93 1.13
CA VAL A 28 -5.59 2.92 2.14
C VAL A 28 -7.02 2.42 1.92
N LYS A 29 -7.85 3.22 1.24
CA LYS A 29 -9.24 2.85 0.90
C LYS A 29 -9.32 1.88 -0.28
N LEU A 30 -8.23 1.72 -1.04
CA LEU A 30 -8.20 0.83 -2.20
C LEU A 30 -8.16 -0.62 -1.76
N LYS A 31 -9.22 -1.34 -2.14
CA LYS A 31 -9.35 -2.78 -1.93
C LYS A 31 -10.16 -3.41 -3.05
N GLY A 32 -9.84 -4.64 -3.43
CA GLY A 32 -10.53 -5.33 -4.52
C GLY A 32 -9.77 -6.54 -5.02
N GLY A 33 -10.05 -6.96 -6.26
CA GLY A 33 -9.28 -7.99 -6.95
C GLY A 33 -8.04 -7.39 -7.59
N GLU A 34 -7.99 -7.39 -8.92
CA GLU A 34 -6.88 -6.83 -9.70
C GLU A 34 -7.00 -5.34 -9.98
N GLU A 35 -8.17 -4.75 -9.76
CA GLU A 35 -8.47 -3.36 -10.10
C GLU A 35 -7.57 -2.36 -9.35
N PRO A 36 -7.34 -2.50 -8.02
CA PRO A 36 -6.44 -1.60 -7.31
C PRO A 36 -5.02 -1.66 -7.84
N LEU A 37 -4.53 -2.85 -8.24
CA LEU A 37 -3.18 -2.99 -8.79
C LEU A 37 -3.03 -2.18 -10.09
N THR A 38 -4.03 -2.23 -10.96
CA THR A 38 -4.02 -1.46 -12.21
C THR A 38 -4.04 0.05 -11.94
N GLN A 39 -4.82 0.50 -10.95
CA GLN A 39 -4.86 1.91 -10.55
C GLN A 39 -3.50 2.39 -10.04
N LEU A 40 -2.84 1.60 -9.17
CA LEU A 40 -1.54 1.95 -8.60
C LEU A 40 -0.41 1.94 -9.64
N GLN A 41 -0.51 1.11 -10.68
CA GLN A 41 0.44 1.10 -11.78
C GLN A 41 0.32 2.33 -12.69
N ALA A 42 -0.88 2.89 -12.80
CA ALA A 42 -1.12 4.13 -13.55
C ALA A 42 -0.70 5.38 -12.75
N ASP A 43 -0.54 5.26 -11.43
CA ASP A 43 -0.10 6.35 -10.57
C ASP A 43 1.39 6.65 -10.79
N THR A 44 1.68 7.81 -11.36
CA THR A 44 3.05 8.25 -11.66
C THR A 44 3.90 8.47 -10.42
N LEU A 45 3.30 8.87 -9.29
CA LEU A 45 4.02 9.11 -8.05
C LEU A 45 4.53 7.78 -7.49
N LEU A 46 3.68 6.76 -7.44
CA LEU A 46 4.09 5.42 -7.02
C LEU A 46 5.03 4.75 -8.04
N ALA A 47 4.75 4.87 -9.33
CA ALA A 47 5.59 4.31 -10.38
C ALA A 47 7.02 4.89 -10.37
N SER A 48 7.17 6.15 -9.97
CA SER A 48 8.47 6.81 -9.84
C SER A 48 9.28 6.37 -8.61
N HIS A 49 8.62 5.77 -7.60
CA HIS A 49 9.28 5.33 -6.39
C HIS A 49 9.78 3.89 -6.53
N SER A 50 11.11 3.69 -6.47
CA SER A 50 11.75 2.40 -6.79
C SER A 50 11.22 1.22 -5.97
N LEU A 51 11.04 1.40 -4.66
CA LEU A 51 10.52 0.35 -3.78
C LEU A 51 9.05 0.02 -4.07
N ALA A 52 8.25 1.05 -4.38
CA ALA A 52 6.83 0.85 -4.67
C ALA A 52 6.66 0.16 -6.03
N SER A 53 7.41 0.62 -7.05
CA SER A 53 7.45 0.00 -8.38
C SER A 53 7.88 -1.48 -8.32
N ALA A 54 8.87 -1.82 -7.49
CA ALA A 54 9.26 -3.21 -7.27
C ALA A 54 8.12 -4.02 -6.65
N GLY A 55 7.49 -3.51 -5.59
CA GLY A 55 6.33 -4.17 -4.96
C GLY A 55 5.16 -4.38 -5.93
N LEU A 56 4.86 -3.39 -6.78
CA LEU A 56 3.80 -3.50 -7.79
C LEU A 56 4.11 -4.57 -8.86
N LYS A 57 5.39 -4.74 -9.24
CA LYS A 57 5.82 -5.82 -10.14
C LYS A 57 5.65 -7.19 -9.50
N ASP A 58 6.03 -7.33 -8.24
CA ASP A 58 5.87 -8.59 -7.50
C ASP A 58 4.39 -8.95 -7.32
N MET A 59 3.54 -7.96 -7.05
CA MET A 59 2.09 -8.17 -6.99
C MET A 59 1.53 -8.61 -8.36
N THR A 60 1.97 -7.98 -9.45
CA THR A 60 1.57 -8.40 -10.81
C THR A 60 1.92 -9.86 -11.08
N LEU A 61 3.11 -10.29 -10.67
CA LEU A 61 3.55 -11.67 -10.79
C LEU A 61 2.69 -12.60 -9.94
N LEU A 62 2.42 -12.24 -8.68
CA LEU A 62 1.53 -13.00 -7.80
C LEU A 62 0.15 -13.20 -8.44
N PHE A 63 -0.47 -12.13 -8.95
CA PHE A 63 -1.77 -12.21 -9.62
C PHE A 63 -1.74 -13.13 -10.83
N SER A 64 -0.64 -13.16 -11.60
CA SER A 64 -0.48 -14.13 -12.69
C SER A 64 -0.53 -15.58 -12.20
N TYR A 65 0.08 -15.89 -11.05
CA TYR A 65 0.04 -17.21 -10.46
C TYR A 65 -1.34 -17.55 -9.89
N LEU A 66 -2.00 -16.60 -9.22
CA LEU A 66 -3.34 -16.77 -8.68
C LEU A 66 -4.38 -17.08 -9.78
N ARG A 67 -4.21 -16.49 -10.98
CA ARG A 67 -5.01 -16.82 -12.16
C ARG A 67 -4.78 -18.25 -12.63
N VAL A 68 -3.52 -18.69 -12.72
CA VAL A 68 -3.17 -20.07 -13.11
C VAL A 68 -3.78 -21.09 -12.12
N PHE A 69 -3.76 -20.79 -10.83
CA PHE A 69 -4.35 -21.64 -9.79
C PHE A 69 -5.88 -21.51 -9.67
N ASN A 70 -6.51 -20.62 -10.44
CA ASN A 70 -7.96 -20.37 -10.44
C ASN A 70 -8.53 -20.05 -9.03
N ILE A 71 -7.74 -19.33 -8.21
CA ILE A 71 -8.13 -18.92 -6.85
C ILE A 71 -8.34 -17.41 -6.71
N LEU A 72 -8.20 -16.66 -7.80
CA LEU A 72 -8.36 -15.21 -7.80
C LEU A 72 -9.65 -14.70 -7.11
N PRO A 73 -10.83 -15.33 -7.27
CA PRO A 73 -12.05 -14.88 -6.59
C PRO A 73 -12.03 -14.98 -5.06
N ARG A 74 -11.01 -15.64 -4.49
CA ARG A 74 -10.83 -15.82 -3.04
C ARG A 74 -9.84 -14.80 -2.45
N ILE A 75 -9.19 -14.00 -3.28
CA ILE A 75 -8.14 -13.07 -2.88
C ILE A 75 -8.68 -11.64 -2.95
N SER A 76 -8.36 -10.85 -1.93
CA SER A 76 -8.57 -9.41 -1.91
C SER A 76 -7.21 -8.75 -1.72
N PHE A 77 -6.83 -7.90 -2.66
CA PHE A 77 -5.70 -6.99 -2.50
C PHE A 77 -6.19 -5.74 -1.78
N ASP A 78 -5.61 -5.46 -0.61
CA ASP A 78 -6.08 -4.46 0.34
C ASP A 78 -4.88 -3.66 0.88
N LEU A 79 -4.85 -2.36 0.58
CA LEU A 79 -3.75 -1.47 0.94
C LEU A 79 -3.81 -0.99 2.40
N SER A 80 -4.88 -1.31 3.12
CA SER A 80 -4.97 -1.10 4.56
C SER A 80 -4.23 -2.16 5.38
N LEU A 81 -3.82 -3.26 4.75
CA LEU A 81 -3.12 -4.34 5.42
C LEU A 81 -1.64 -4.01 5.64
N ALA A 82 -1.35 -3.38 6.78
CA ALA A 82 0.02 -3.10 7.23
C ALA A 82 0.24 -3.75 8.61
N ARG A 83 0.75 -4.98 8.63
CA ARG A 83 1.05 -5.73 9.86
C ARG A 83 2.45 -6.35 9.78
N GLY A 84 3.13 -6.50 10.91
CA GLY A 84 4.43 -7.17 10.99
C GLY A 84 5.62 -6.34 10.50
N LEU A 85 5.46 -5.02 10.33
CA LEU A 85 6.53 -4.13 9.87
C LEU A 85 7.75 -4.09 10.80
N ASP A 86 7.58 -4.38 12.10
CA ASP A 86 8.68 -4.44 13.07
C ASP A 86 9.67 -5.61 12.81
N SER A 87 9.26 -6.59 12.01
CA SER A 87 10.06 -7.79 11.69
C SER A 87 10.69 -7.76 10.30
N LEU A 88 10.35 -6.76 9.47
CA LEU A 88 10.94 -6.60 8.14
C LEU A 88 12.20 -5.73 8.25
N PRO A 89 13.36 -6.18 7.72
CA PRO A 89 14.52 -5.32 7.66
C PRO A 89 14.23 -4.15 6.71
N VAL A 90 13.85 -3.00 7.28
CA VAL A 90 13.88 -1.74 6.53
C VAL A 90 15.34 -1.50 6.21
N SER A 91 15.72 -1.60 4.92
CA SER A 91 17.10 -1.33 4.49
C SER A 91 17.44 0.10 4.88
N SER A 92 18.06 0.24 6.03
CA SER A 92 18.41 1.50 6.63
C SER A 92 19.68 1.98 5.95
N THR A 93 19.57 2.54 4.74
CA THR A 93 20.63 3.41 4.22
C THR A 93 20.55 4.71 5.02
N LYS A 94 21.10 4.66 6.22
CA LYS A 94 21.39 5.84 7.03
C LYS A 94 22.42 6.67 6.23
N PRO A 95 22.18 7.95 5.93
CA PRO A 95 23.26 8.77 5.38
C PRO A 95 24.37 8.83 6.42
N SER A 96 25.58 8.52 5.96
CA SER A 96 26.82 8.64 6.75
C SER A 96 27.07 10.12 7.08
N PRO A 97 27.78 10.42 8.20
CA PRO A 97 27.89 11.76 8.78
C PRO A 97 28.50 12.81 7.85
#